data_AF-A0A142XU66-F1
#
_entry.id   AF-A0A142XU66-F1
#
_cell.length_a   1.000
_cell.length_b   1.000
_cell.length_c   1.000
_cell.angle_alpha   90.00
_cell.angle_beta   90.00
_cell.angle_gamma   90.00
#
_symmetry.space_group_name_H-M   'P 1'
#
loop_
_entity.id
_entity.type
_entity.pdbx_description
1 polymer ?
#
loop_
_entity_poly.entity_id
_entity_poly.type
_entity_poly.pdbx_seq_one_letter_code
_entity_poly.pdbx_strand_id
1 'polypeptide(L)'
;MRDPNRIDRITEQLRAVWHTSPDMRLGQLLVNAIKPSQPCPQIFSVEDTITEAKLAKYSDSEGHRYTDNEITLSLTKAEALVLFAFVMRFRDKEKLKIEHEAEAQILWDVCALLQPYFGAELQDRLWVKLLDDARTKVSGDENE
;
A
#
# COMPACT_ATOMS: atom_id res chain seq x y z
N MET A 1 -5.45 -2.94 -16.18
CA MET A 1 -4.63 -4.08 -15.69
C MET A 1 -3.32 -4.11 -16.47
N ARG A 2 -2.18 -4.36 -15.81
CA ARG A 2 -0.86 -4.39 -16.49
C ARG A 2 -0.62 -5.79 -17.10
N ASP A 3 0.08 -5.86 -18.23
CA ASP A 3 0.41 -7.13 -18.92
C ASP A 3 1.21 -8.08 -18.01
N PRO A 4 0.73 -9.30 -17.74
CA PRO A 4 1.47 -10.29 -16.94
C PRO A 4 2.81 -10.71 -17.54
N ASN A 5 2.93 -10.76 -18.88
CA ASN A 5 4.14 -11.22 -19.56
C ASN A 5 5.35 -10.31 -19.32
N ARG A 6 5.12 -9.07 -18.85
CA ARG A 6 6.20 -8.17 -18.45
C ARG A 6 7.00 -8.70 -17.26
N ILE A 7 6.41 -9.55 -16.41
CA ILE A 7 7.04 -10.06 -15.18
C ILE A 7 8.23 -10.92 -15.57
N ASP A 8 8.00 -11.97 -16.35
CA ASP A 8 9.04 -12.90 -16.80
C ASP A 8 10.12 -12.19 -17.60
N ARG A 9 9.72 -11.25 -18.48
CA ARG A 9 10.68 -10.46 -19.25
C ARG A 9 11.61 -9.62 -18.36
N ILE A 10 11.08 -8.98 -17.32
CA ILE A 10 11.86 -8.15 -16.41
C ILE A 10 12.74 -9.01 -15.50
N THR A 11 12.21 -10.11 -14.96
CA THR A 11 12.97 -10.99 -14.06
C THR A 11 14.12 -11.69 -14.79
N GLU A 12 13.92 -12.09 -16.05
CA GLU A 12 14.97 -12.68 -16.89
C GLU A 12 16.11 -11.67 -17.14
N GLN A 13 15.79 -10.43 -17.48
CA GLN A 13 16.79 -9.38 -17.69
C GLN A 13 17.55 -9.06 -16.39
N LEU A 14 16.82 -8.93 -15.27
CA LEU A 14 17.42 -8.70 -13.97
C LEU A 14 18.39 -9.83 -13.60
N ARG A 15 17.97 -11.08 -13.77
CA ARG A 15 18.80 -12.28 -13.54
C ARG A 15 20.07 -12.24 -14.38
N ALA A 16 19.94 -11.99 -15.69
CA ALA A 16 21.07 -11.96 -16.61
C ALA A 16 22.10 -10.88 -16.21
N VAL A 17 21.65 -9.66 -15.92
CA VAL A 17 22.55 -8.56 -15.50
C VAL A 17 23.21 -8.87 -14.17
N TRP A 18 22.46 -9.40 -13.20
CA TRP A 18 22.99 -9.68 -11.88
C TRP A 18 24.07 -10.77 -11.90
N HIS A 19 23.92 -11.80 -12.75
CA HIS A 19 24.97 -12.80 -12.96
C HIS A 19 26.28 -12.21 -13.53
N THR A 20 26.22 -11.10 -14.28
CA THR A 20 27.42 -10.41 -14.77
C THR A 20 28.09 -9.53 -13.70
N SER A 21 27.44 -9.28 -12.57
CA SER A 21 27.92 -8.42 -11.49
C SER A 21 27.50 -8.96 -10.12
N PRO A 22 28.05 -10.13 -9.70
CA PRO A 22 27.58 -10.85 -8.50
C PRO A 22 27.85 -10.11 -7.19
N ASP A 23 28.83 -9.19 -7.16
CA ASP A 23 29.16 -8.41 -5.97
C ASP A 23 28.15 -7.28 -5.68
N MET A 24 27.29 -6.95 -6.65
CA MET A 24 26.24 -5.94 -6.45
C MET A 24 25.06 -6.55 -5.72
N ARG A 25 24.52 -5.84 -4.74
CA ARG A 25 23.24 -6.17 -4.10
C ARG A 25 22.07 -5.76 -4.99
N LEU A 26 20.91 -6.42 -4.86
CA LEU A 26 19.71 -6.14 -5.67
C LEU A 26 19.34 -4.66 -5.66
N GLY A 27 19.32 -4.08 -4.46
CA GLY A 27 18.97 -2.67 -4.27
C GLY A 27 19.89 -1.71 -5.03
N GLN A 28 21.18 -2.02 -5.10
CA GLN A 28 22.16 -1.23 -5.87
C GLN A 28 21.90 -1.35 -7.36
N LEU A 29 21.63 -2.56 -7.86
CA LEU A 29 21.35 -2.82 -9.27
C LEU A 29 20.09 -2.05 -9.72
N LEU A 30 19.01 -2.11 -8.93
CA LEU A 30 17.77 -1.39 -9.22
C LEU A 30 17.95 0.13 -9.18
N VAL A 31 18.61 0.67 -8.15
CA VAL A 31 18.84 2.12 -8.04
C VAL A 31 19.73 2.62 -9.18
N ASN A 32 20.78 1.87 -9.55
CA ASN A 32 21.67 2.24 -10.66
C ASN A 32 20.96 2.17 -12.02
N ALA A 33 20.04 1.22 -12.22
CA ALA A 33 19.26 1.09 -13.44
C ALA A 33 18.19 2.19 -13.55
N ILE A 34 17.49 2.50 -12.45
CA ILE A 34 16.37 3.45 -12.42
C ILE A 34 16.86 4.91 -12.37
N LYS A 35 18.01 5.17 -11.74
CA LYS A 35 18.57 6.51 -11.52
C LYS A 35 17.54 7.50 -10.96
N PRO A 36 17.04 7.24 -9.73
CA PRO A 36 16.04 8.11 -9.12
C PRO A 36 16.60 9.54 -9.00
N SER A 37 15.71 10.53 -9.15
CA SER A 37 16.07 11.96 -9.09
C SER A 37 16.51 12.41 -7.69
N GLN A 38 16.22 11.62 -6.65
CA GLN A 38 16.63 11.83 -5.27
C GLN A 38 17.35 10.58 -4.73
N PRO A 39 18.34 10.72 -3.83
CA PRO A 39 19.00 9.57 -3.21
C PRO A 39 18.01 8.69 -2.41
N CYS A 40 18.11 7.37 -2.58
CA CYS A 40 17.27 6.39 -1.86
C CYS A 40 18.14 5.38 -1.10
N PRO A 41 18.87 5.78 -0.03
CA PRO A 41 19.79 4.89 0.70
C PRO A 41 19.09 3.69 1.34
N GLN A 42 17.81 3.82 1.69
CA GLN A 42 16.99 2.75 2.26
C GLN A 42 16.68 1.63 1.26
N ILE A 43 16.94 1.83 -0.04
CA ILE A 43 16.85 0.81 -1.08
C ILE A 43 18.25 0.42 -1.52
N PHE A 44 19.13 1.40 -1.76
CA PHE A 44 20.49 1.17 -2.25
C PHE A 44 21.35 0.32 -1.29
N SER A 45 21.22 0.53 0.02
CA SER A 45 22.14 -0.05 1.01
C SER A 45 21.61 -1.33 1.67
N VAL A 46 20.44 -1.83 1.28
CA VAL A 46 19.83 -3.02 1.89
C VAL A 46 20.56 -4.29 1.45
N GLU A 47 20.81 -5.18 2.42
CA GLU A 47 21.36 -6.52 2.17
C GLU A 47 20.35 -7.44 1.49
N ASP A 48 20.83 -8.32 0.61
CA ASP A 48 19.97 -9.24 -0.12
C ASP A 48 19.28 -10.24 0.82
N THR A 49 19.94 -10.66 1.89
CA THR A 49 19.34 -11.52 2.94
C THR A 49 18.12 -10.87 3.60
N ILE A 50 18.17 -9.55 3.82
CA ILE A 50 17.06 -8.78 4.37
C ILE A 50 15.94 -8.67 3.33
N THR A 51 16.31 -8.46 2.07
CA THR A 51 15.35 -8.35 0.96
C THR A 51 14.63 -9.68 0.74
N GLU A 52 15.35 -10.80 0.72
CA GLU A 52 14.81 -12.15 0.62
C GLU A 52 13.87 -12.47 1.78
N ALA A 53 14.30 -12.23 3.02
CA ALA A 53 13.46 -12.44 4.21
C ALA A 53 12.17 -11.59 4.17
N LYS A 54 12.23 -10.37 3.62
CA LYS A 54 11.05 -9.53 3.43
C LYS A 54 10.16 -10.05 2.31
N LEU A 55 10.72 -10.50 1.19
CA LEU A 55 9.97 -11.06 0.06
C LEU A 55 9.26 -12.37 0.44
N ALA A 56 9.90 -13.22 1.25
CA ALA A 56 9.32 -14.47 1.75
C ALA A 56 8.01 -14.24 2.53
N LYS A 57 7.90 -13.12 3.25
CA LYS A 57 6.65 -12.73 3.95
C LYS A 57 5.47 -12.48 3.01
N TYR A 58 5.74 -12.18 1.74
CA TYR A 58 4.71 -12.01 0.72
C TYR A 58 4.42 -13.31 -0.05
N SER A 59 5.24 -14.35 0.10
CA SER A 59 5.02 -15.67 -0.51
C SER A 59 4.30 -16.66 0.40
N ASP A 60 4.35 -16.46 1.72
CA ASP A 60 3.56 -17.21 2.69
C ASP A 60 2.09 -16.77 2.60
N SER A 61 1.42 -17.30 1.58
CA SER A 61 -0.01 -17.17 1.32
C SER A 61 -0.83 -18.12 2.20
N GLU A 62 -0.60 -18.09 3.51
CA GLU A 62 -1.64 -18.48 4.46
C GLU A 62 -2.54 -17.25 4.62
N GLY A 63 -3.81 -17.41 4.25
CA GLY A 63 -4.75 -16.33 3.94
C GLY A 63 -4.67 -15.14 4.91
N HIS A 64 -4.34 -13.98 4.37
CA HIS A 64 -4.35 -12.73 5.11
C HIS A 64 -5.81 -12.40 5.46
N ARG A 65 -6.28 -12.83 6.64
CA ARG A 65 -7.40 -12.17 7.31
C ARG A 65 -6.82 -10.86 7.87
N TYR A 66 -7.45 -9.72 7.55
CA TYR A 66 -7.09 -8.47 8.22
C TYR A 66 -7.26 -8.67 9.72
N THR A 67 -6.23 -8.35 10.50
CA THR A 67 -6.29 -8.49 11.95
C THR A 67 -7.29 -7.49 12.51
N ASP A 68 -8.17 -7.91 13.41
CA ASP A 68 -9.20 -7.07 14.03
C ASP A 68 -8.64 -6.12 15.10
N ASN A 69 -7.55 -5.45 14.76
CA ASN A 69 -6.85 -4.55 15.64
C ASN A 69 -7.46 -3.15 15.51
N GLU A 70 -7.58 -2.47 16.65
CA GLU A 70 -7.99 -1.08 16.69
C GLU A 70 -6.93 -0.18 16.04
N ILE A 71 -7.33 0.69 15.12
CA ILE A 71 -6.47 1.68 14.47
C ILE A 71 -6.81 3.06 15.04
N THR A 72 -5.85 3.69 15.72
CA THR A 72 -5.99 5.06 16.24
C THR A 72 -5.36 6.06 15.28
N LEU A 73 -6.17 7.01 14.79
CA LEU A 73 -5.71 8.14 13.97
C LEU A 73 -5.57 9.40 14.82
N SER A 74 -4.45 10.12 14.67
CA SER A 74 -4.23 11.42 15.31
C SER A 74 -4.41 12.54 14.29
N LEU A 75 -5.37 13.42 14.54
CA LEU A 75 -5.65 14.60 13.72
C LEU A 75 -5.53 15.87 14.55
N THR A 76 -5.07 16.96 13.94
CA THR A 76 -5.20 18.29 14.52
C THR A 76 -6.67 18.71 14.58
N LYS A 77 -6.98 19.69 15.44
CA LYS A 77 -8.36 20.21 15.57
C LYS A 77 -8.89 20.78 14.24
N ALA A 78 -8.02 21.35 13.41
CA ALA A 78 -8.39 21.90 12.11
C ALA A 78 -8.74 20.78 11.10
N GLU A 79 -7.88 19.77 10.99
CA GLU A 79 -8.10 18.59 10.16
C GLU A 79 -9.38 17.84 10.55
N ALA A 80 -9.59 17.63 11.85
CA ALA A 80 -10.80 17.01 12.39
C ALA A 80 -12.06 17.82 12.04
N LEU A 81 -11.98 19.16 12.08
CA LEU A 81 -13.11 20.02 11.72
C LEU A 81 -13.46 19.93 10.24
N VAL A 82 -12.45 19.92 9.35
CA VAL A 82 -12.66 19.79 7.90
C VAL A 82 -13.23 18.41 7.56
N LEU A 83 -12.67 17.34 8.12
CA LEU A 83 -13.17 15.98 7.92
C LEU A 83 -14.62 15.84 8.43
N PHE A 84 -14.91 16.39 9.61
CA PHE A 84 -16.25 16.38 10.19
C PHE A 84 -17.25 17.11 9.29
N ALA A 85 -16.92 18.33 8.83
CA ALA A 85 -17.78 19.10 7.94
C ALA A 85 -18.03 18.38 6.61
N PHE A 86 -17.00 17.72 6.05
CA PHE A 86 -17.11 16.90 4.86
C PHE A 86 -18.09 15.74 5.07
N VAL A 87 -17.86 14.89 6.09
CA VAL A 87 -18.67 13.69 6.35
C VAL A 87 -20.10 14.04 6.74
N MET A 88 -20.33 15.14 7.48
CA MET A 88 -21.68 15.60 7.82
C MET A 88 -22.56 15.82 6.59
N ARG A 89 -21.99 16.26 5.46
CA ARG A 89 -22.76 16.44 4.22
C ARG A 89 -23.28 15.12 3.64
N PHE A 90 -22.67 13.97 3.96
CA PHE A 90 -23.17 12.66 3.57
C PHE A 90 -24.47 12.30 4.30
N ARG A 91 -24.64 12.77 5.54
CA ARG A 91 -25.89 12.55 6.28
C ARG A 91 -27.08 13.18 5.55
N ASP A 92 -26.86 14.35 4.95
CA ASP A 92 -27.90 15.12 4.28
C ASP A 92 -28.02 14.78 2.78
N LYS A 93 -27.01 14.12 2.20
CA LYS A 93 -26.92 13.79 0.76
C LYS A 93 -26.40 12.37 0.57
N GLU A 94 -27.09 11.57 -0.24
CA GLU A 94 -26.66 10.20 -0.59
C GLU A 94 -25.29 10.11 -1.31
N LYS A 95 -24.71 11.25 -1.72
CA LYS A 95 -23.41 11.32 -2.39
C LYS A 95 -22.59 12.50 -1.86
N LEU A 96 -21.33 12.23 -1.54
CA LEU A 96 -20.34 13.25 -1.24
C LEU A 96 -19.66 13.77 -2.51
N LYS A 97 -19.41 15.07 -2.54
CA LYS A 97 -18.55 15.72 -3.54
C LYS A 97 -17.59 16.67 -2.83
N ILE A 98 -16.36 16.74 -3.31
CA ILE A 98 -15.38 17.72 -2.85
C ILE A 98 -15.88 19.12 -3.24
N GLU A 99 -16.13 19.97 -2.25
CA GLU A 99 -16.53 21.38 -2.44
C GLU A 99 -15.37 22.33 -2.11
N HIS A 100 -14.35 21.87 -1.37
CA HIS A 100 -13.19 22.67 -1.00
C HIS A 100 -11.89 21.86 -1.07
N GLU A 101 -10.78 22.49 -1.47
CA GLU A 101 -9.47 21.83 -1.62
C GLU A 101 -8.97 21.20 -0.31
N ALA A 102 -9.20 21.85 0.83
CA ALA A 102 -8.87 21.31 2.15
C ALA A 102 -9.56 19.96 2.44
N GLU A 103 -10.74 19.69 1.86
CA GLU A 103 -11.42 18.39 1.99
C GLU A 103 -10.69 17.30 1.20
N ALA A 104 -10.15 17.64 0.03
CA ALA A 104 -9.29 16.72 -0.70
C ALA A 104 -8.01 16.48 0.12
N GLN A 105 -7.34 17.54 0.59
CA GLN A 105 -6.10 17.40 1.35
C GLN A 105 -6.26 16.47 2.57
N ILE A 106 -7.30 16.66 3.39
CA ILE A 106 -7.51 15.81 4.57
C ILE A 106 -7.79 14.35 4.20
N LEU A 107 -8.49 14.07 3.10
CA LEU A 107 -8.70 12.69 2.66
C LEU A 107 -7.38 12.03 2.25
N TRP A 108 -6.49 12.78 1.59
CA TRP A 108 -5.15 12.28 1.23
C TRP A 108 -4.29 12.06 2.48
N ASP A 109 -4.35 12.99 3.45
CA ASP A 109 -3.62 12.88 4.71
C ASP A 109 -4.11 11.67 5.53
N VAL A 110 -5.43 11.47 5.62
CA VAL A 110 -6.02 10.28 6.27
C VAL A 110 -5.60 9.00 5.54
N CYS A 111 -5.61 8.97 4.21
CA CYS A 111 -5.12 7.83 3.44
C CYS A 111 -3.63 7.55 3.75
N ALA A 112 -2.80 8.58 3.82
CA ALA A 112 -1.39 8.43 4.14
C ALA A 112 -1.16 7.95 5.59
N LEU A 113 -1.98 8.38 6.55
CA LEU A 113 -1.94 7.90 7.93
C LEU A 113 -2.37 6.44 8.06
N LEU A 114 -3.29 5.97 7.22
CA LEU A 114 -3.79 4.60 7.24
C LEU A 114 -2.87 3.61 6.52
N GLN A 115 -2.17 4.05 5.47
CA GLN A 115 -1.32 3.20 4.63
C GLN A 115 -0.29 2.33 5.39
N PRO A 116 0.37 2.80 6.47
CA PRO A 116 1.30 1.98 7.25
C PRO A 116 0.65 0.78 7.95
N TYR A 117 -0.66 0.84 8.24
CA TYR A 117 -1.37 -0.21 8.98
C TYR A 117 -1.75 -1.41 8.10
N PHE A 118 -1.93 -1.20 6.80
CA PHE A 118 -2.40 -2.24 5.89
C PHE A 118 -1.27 -3.05 5.22
N GLY A 119 -0.02 -2.58 5.27
CA GLY A 119 1.16 -3.34 4.83
C GLY A 119 1.00 -4.05 3.48
N ALA A 120 1.02 -5.40 3.50
CA ALA A 120 0.92 -6.27 2.32
C ALA A 120 -0.50 -6.40 1.76
N GLU A 121 -1.54 -6.10 2.55
CA GLU A 121 -2.95 -6.26 2.19
C GLU A 121 -3.34 -5.34 1.01
N LEU A 122 -2.73 -4.16 0.93
CA LEU A 122 -2.94 -3.21 -0.17
C LEU A 122 -2.40 -3.70 -1.52
N GLN A 123 -1.49 -4.69 -1.52
CA GLN A 123 -0.87 -5.25 -2.72
C GLN A 123 -1.39 -6.66 -3.02
N ASP A 124 -2.31 -7.18 -2.21
CA ASP A 124 -2.87 -8.51 -2.39
C ASP A 124 -3.74 -8.56 -3.66
N ARG A 125 -3.57 -9.64 -4.44
CA ARG A 125 -4.42 -9.95 -5.60
C ARG A 125 -5.88 -10.17 -5.19
N LEU A 126 -6.13 -10.45 -3.91
CA LEU A 126 -7.44 -10.62 -3.29
C LEU A 126 -7.98 -9.34 -2.64
N TRP A 127 -7.44 -8.16 -2.93
CA TRP A 127 -7.94 -6.87 -2.42
C TRP A 127 -9.47 -6.73 -2.48
N VAL A 128 -10.08 -7.14 -3.59
CA VAL A 128 -11.54 -7.10 -3.76
C VAL A 128 -12.25 -7.96 -2.72
N LYS A 129 -11.75 -9.17 -2.47
CA LYS A 129 -12.32 -10.09 -1.48
C LYS A 129 -12.11 -9.58 -0.06
N LEU A 130 -10.91 -9.07 0.25
CA LEU A 130 -10.63 -8.44 1.55
C LEU A 130 -11.58 -7.27 1.84
N LEU A 131 -11.84 -6.44 0.83
CA LEU A 131 -12.74 -5.31 0.95
C LEU A 131 -14.20 -5.75 1.13
N ASP A 132 -14.63 -6.80 0.45
CA ASP A 132 -15.99 -7.35 0.59
C ASP A 132 -16.19 -8.03 1.95
N ASP A 133 -15.19 -8.77 2.45
CA ASP A 133 -15.20 -9.34 3.80
C ASP A 133 -15.26 -8.24 4.87
N ALA A 134 -14.51 -7.14 4.68
CA ALA A 134 -14.54 -5.98 5.58
C ALA A 134 -15.88 -5.24 5.54
N ARG A 135 -16.48 -5.07 4.35
CA ARG A 135 -17.81 -4.46 4.19
C ARG A 135 -18.89 -5.27 4.88
N THR A 136 -18.87 -6.59 4.68
CA THR A 136 -19.83 -7.52 5.29
C THR A 136 -19.77 -7.41 6.82
N LYS A 137 -18.55 -7.39 7.37
CA LYS A 137 -18.34 -7.20 8.82
C LYS A 137 -18.85 -5.86 9.35
N VAL A 138 -18.62 -4.76 8.62
CA VAL A 138 -19.10 -3.42 9.02
C VAL A 138 -20.62 -3.29 8.90
N SER A 139 -21.22 -3.90 7.88
CA SER A 139 -22.68 -3.90 7.67
C SER A 139 -23.43 -4.83 8.65
N GLY A 140 -22.74 -5.77 9.29
CA GLY A 140 -23.33 -6.74 10.22
C GLY A 140 -24.06 -7.90 9.54
N ASP A 141 -23.88 -8.09 8.24
CA ASP A 141 -24.45 -9.21 7.47
C ASP A 141 -23.59 -10.48 7.67
N GLU A 142 -23.48 -10.98 8.90
CA GLU A 142 -22.96 -12.33 9.13
C GLU A 142 -24.02 -13.31 8.62
N ASN A 143 -23.81 -13.89 7.42
CA ASN A 143 -24.58 -15.04 6.97
C ASN A 143 -24.38 -16.19 7.98
N GLU A 144 -25.44 -16.51 8.73
CA GLU A 144 -25.64 -17.79 9.42
C GLU A 144 -25.43 -19.00 8.50
#